data_AF-A0A258SCE6-F1
#
_entry.id   AF-A0A258SCE6-F1
#
_cell.length_a   1.000
_cell.length_b   1.000
_cell.length_c   1.000
_cell.angle_alpha   90.00
_cell.angle_beta   90.00
_cell.angle_gamma   90.00
#
_symmetry.space_group_name_H-M   'P 1'
#
loop_
_entity.id
_entity.type
_entity.pdbx_description
1 polymer ?
#
loop_
_entity_poly.entity_id
_entity_poly.type
_entity_poly.pdbx_seq_one_letter_code
_entity_poly.pdbx_strand_id
1 'polypeptide(L)' 'ETRAQLTADGSPMTSSLYRDLNQGHAVEADQIIGDLIARARASATPTPLLEAVGVALKLYENRRAQA' A
#
# COMPACT_ATOMS: atom_id res chain seq x y z
N GLU A 1 -12.34 5.13 -21.66
CA GLU A 1 -11.56 6.38 -21.50
C GLU A 1 -10.75 6.38 -20.20
N THR A 2 -11.34 6.18 -19.02
CA THR A 2 -10.62 6.20 -17.72
C THR A 2 -9.48 5.18 -17.59
N ARG A 3 -9.67 3.92 -18.02
CA ARG A 3 -8.60 2.91 -17.94
C ARG A 3 -7.37 3.30 -18.74
N ALA A 4 -7.57 3.82 -19.95
CA ALA A 4 -6.47 4.25 -20.83
C ALA A 4 -5.68 5.42 -20.23
N GLN A 5 -6.35 6.33 -19.51
CA GLN A 5 -5.68 7.40 -18.78
C GLN A 5 -4.87 6.89 -17.59
N LEU A 6 -5.42 5.93 -16.82
CA LEU A 6 -4.76 5.36 -15.65
C LEU A 6 -3.56 4.46 -16.01
N THR A 7 -3.56 3.87 -17.20
CA THR A 7 -2.50 2.95 -17.66
C THR A 7 -1.67 3.54 -18.80
N ALA A 8 -1.72 4.85 -19.01
CA ALA A 8 -0.92 5.50 -20.06
C ALA A 8 0.58 5.36 -19.75
N ASP A 9 1.36 4.94 -20.75
CA ASP A 9 2.81 4.84 -20.60
C ASP A 9 3.42 6.19 -20.26
N GLY A 10 4.32 6.20 -19.27
CA GLY A 10 4.95 7.42 -18.77
C GLY A 10 4.03 8.34 -17.97
N SER A 11 2.83 7.88 -17.58
CA SER A 11 1.92 8.68 -16.74
C SER A 11 2.60 9.10 -15.43
N PRO A 12 2.58 10.39 -15.06
CA PRO A 12 3.09 10.85 -13.78
C PRO A 12 2.13 10.55 -12.62
N MET A 13 0.96 9.97 -12.90
CA MET A 13 -0.05 9.69 -11.88
C MET A 13 0.44 8.61 -10.92
N THR A 14 0.34 8.90 -9.63
CA THR A 14 0.67 7.99 -8.53
C THR A 14 -0.52 7.83 -7.59
N SER A 15 -0.53 6.76 -6.80
CA SER A 15 -1.54 6.60 -5.74
C SER A 15 -1.32 7.63 -4.62
N SER A 16 -2.37 7.98 -3.88
CA SER A 16 -2.26 8.81 -2.66
C SER A 16 -1.30 8.19 -1.66
N LEU A 17 -1.47 6.90 -1.37
CA LEU A 17 -0.61 6.15 -0.45
C LEU A 17 0.88 6.23 -0.82
N TYR A 18 1.21 6.20 -2.12
CA TYR A 18 2.60 6.38 -2.56
C TYR A 18 3.13 7.79 -2.27
N ARG A 19 2.32 8.83 -2.54
CA ARG A 19 2.72 10.22 -2.25
C ARG A 19 2.90 10.45 -0.76
N ASP A 20 1.98 9.94 0.08
CA ASP A 20 2.07 10.07 1.54
C ASP A 20 3.30 9.35 2.08
N LEU A 21 3.57 8.12 1.60
CA LEU A 21 4.78 7.37 1.95
C LEU A 21 6.04 8.17 1.63
N ASN A 22 6.12 8.73 0.41
CA ASN A 22 7.27 9.50 -0.06
C ASN A 22 7.43 10.84 0.69
N GLN A 23 6.36 11.42 1.21
CA GLN A 23 6.36 12.66 1.97
C GLN A 23 6.56 12.46 3.48
N GLY A 24 6.61 11.21 3.97
CA GLY A 24 6.76 10.92 5.39
C GLY A 24 5.45 11.06 6.19
N HIS A 25 4.30 11.07 5.52
CA HIS A 25 2.99 11.23 6.15
C HIS A 25 2.41 9.92 6.70
N ALA A 26 1.31 10.02 7.45
CA ALA A 26 0.54 8.82 7.80
C ALA A 26 -0.03 8.17 6.53
N VAL A 27 -0.11 6.83 6.52
CA VAL A 27 -0.59 6.05 5.37
C VAL A 27 -1.74 5.15 5.79
N GLU A 28 -2.63 4.83 4.86
CA GLU A 28 -3.78 3.93 5.07
C GLU A 28 -3.38 2.44 4.92
N ALA A 29 -2.22 2.06 5.48
CA ALA A 29 -1.64 0.74 5.28
C ALA A 29 -2.53 -0.40 5.80
N ASP A 30 -3.17 -0.21 6.95
CA ASP A 30 -4.05 -1.23 7.55
C ASP A 30 -5.37 -1.36 6.79
N GLN A 31 -5.97 -0.23 6.41
CA GLN A 31 -7.24 -0.17 5.73
C GLN A 31 -7.16 -0.77 4.32
N ILE A 32 -6.01 -0.67 3.65
CA ILE A 32 -5.81 -1.21 2.30
C ILE A 32 -5.09 -2.56 2.36
N ILE A 33 -3.83 -2.58 2.76
CA ILE A 33 -3.00 -3.80 2.72
C ILE A 33 -3.41 -4.77 3.83
N GLY A 34 -3.69 -4.26 5.04
CA GLY A 34 -4.15 -5.08 6.15
C GLY A 34 -5.48 -5.78 5.86
N ASP A 35 -6.45 -5.07 5.28
CA ASP A 35 -7.75 -5.63 4.86
C ASP A 35 -7.58 -6.72 3.79
N LEU A 36 -6.74 -6.49 2.77
CA LEU A 36 -6.46 -7.50 1.74
C LEU A 36 -5.81 -8.76 2.31
N ILE A 37 -4.86 -8.62 3.23
CA ILE A 37 -4.23 -9.75 3.93
C ILE A 37 -5.27 -10.48 4.78
N ALA A 38 -6.12 -9.76 5.53
CA ALA A 38 -7.15 -10.36 6.37
C ALA A 38 -8.14 -11.20 5.55
N ARG A 39 -8.60 -10.67 4.40
CA ARG A 39 -9.45 -11.42 3.46
C ARG A 39 -8.76 -12.65 2.90
N ALA A 40 -7.49 -12.52 2.49
CA ALA A 40 -6.71 -13.63 1.94
C ALA A 40 -6.52 -14.75 2.98
N ARG A 41 -6.30 -14.40 4.24
CA ARG A 41 -6.22 -15.38 5.34
C ARG A 41 -7.56 -16.09 5.56
N ALA A 42 -8.67 -15.36 5.54
CA ALA A 42 -10.01 -15.95 5.65
C ALA A 42 -10.33 -16.92 4.51
N SER A 43 -9.77 -16.70 3.32
CA SER A 43 -9.91 -17.59 2.15
C SER A 43 -8.75 -18.57 1.96
N ALA A 44 -7.86 -18.73 2.95
CA ALA A 44 -6.66 -19.57 2.89
C ALA A 44 -5.81 -19.35 1.61
N THR A 45 -5.80 -18.12 1.09
CA THR A 45 -5.11 -17.74 -0.15
C THR A 45 -3.72 -17.17 0.18
N PRO A 46 -2.62 -17.78 -0.30
CA PRO A 46 -1.28 -17.26 -0.06
C PRO A 46 -1.07 -15.92 -0.78
N THR A 47 -0.59 -14.91 -0.04
CA THR A 47 -0.31 -13.56 -0.57
C THR A 47 1.05 -13.03 -0.12
N PRO A 48 2.16 -13.75 -0.38
CA PRO A 48 3.48 -13.43 0.18
C PRO A 48 3.96 -12.01 -0.14
N LEU A 49 3.62 -11.48 -1.33
CA LEU A 49 3.97 -10.10 -1.70
C LEU A 49 3.18 -9.07 -0.89
N LEU A 50 1.89 -9.31 -0.61
CA LEU A 50 1.10 -8.41 0.24
C LEU A 50 1.60 -8.46 1.68
N GLU A 51 1.94 -9.64 2.20
CA GLU A 51 2.51 -9.76 3.54
C GLU A 51 3.85 -9.03 3.66
N ALA A 52 4.73 -9.16 2.66
CA ALA A 52 5.99 -8.42 2.60
C ALA A 52 5.77 -6.90 2.57
N VAL A 53 4.81 -6.41 1.78
CA VAL A 53 4.43 -4.99 1.76
C VAL A 53 3.88 -4.57 3.13
N GLY A 54 3.05 -5.38 3.77
CA GLY A 54 2.53 -5.12 5.11
C GLY A 54 3.63 -4.92 6.15
N VAL A 55 4.66 -5.79 6.12
CA VAL A 55 5.84 -5.65 7.01
C VAL A 55 6.57 -4.34 6.74
N ALA A 56 6.82 -3.99 5.47
CA ALA A 56 7.53 -2.76 5.11
C ALA A 56 6.76 -1.51 5.55
N LEU A 57 5.43 -1.50 5.39
CA LEU A 57 4.59 -0.37 5.80
C LEU A 57 4.52 -0.24 7.33
N LYS A 58 4.46 -1.34 8.09
CA LYS A 58 4.54 -1.28 9.55
C LYS A 58 5.87 -0.79 10.08
N LEU A 59 6.96 -1.17 9.43
CA LEU A 59 8.28 -0.61 9.75
C LEU A 59 8.32 0.90 9.49
N TYR A 60 7.74 1.36 8.38
CA TYR A 60 7.63 2.78 8.07
C TYR A 60 6.82 3.54 9.13
N GLU A 61 5.63 3.05 9.49
CA GLU A 61 4.78 3.70 10.51
C GLU A 61 5.48 3.77 11.87
N ASN A 62 6.13 2.68 12.28
CA ASN A 62 6.90 2.65 13.51
C ASN A 62 8.04 3.68 13.48
N ARG A 63 8.79 3.80 12.39
CA ARG A 63 9.86 4.81 12.27
C ARG A 63 9.29 6.22 12.34
N ARG A 64 8.18 6.49 11.66
CA ARG A 64 7.51 7.80 11.68
C ARG A 64 7.01 8.17 13.09
N ALA A 65 6.50 7.21 13.85
CA ALA A 65 6.03 7.45 15.22
C ALA A 65 7.16 7.74 16.22
N GLN A 66 8.42 7.47 15.87
CA GLN A 66 9.60 7.73 16.70
C GLN A 66 10.34 9.02 16.31
N ALA A 67 9.93 9.67 15.21
CA ALA A 67 10.49 10.94 14.73
C ALA A 67 9.64 12.12 15.23
#